data_AF-A0A7V5G5P1-F1
#
_entry.id   AF-A0A7V5G5P1-F1
#
_cell.length_a   1.000
_cell.length_b   1.000
_cell.length_c   1.000
_cell.angle_alpha   90.00
_cell.angle_beta   90.00
_cell.angle_gamma   90.00
#
_symmetry.space_group_name_H-M   'P 1'
#
loop_
_entity.id
_entity.type
_entity.pdbx_description
1 polymer ?
#
loop_
_entity_poly.entity_id
_entity_poly.type
_entity_poly.pdbx_seq_one_letter_code
_entity_poly.pdbx_strand_id
1 'polypeptide(L)' 'FNMKSEEGTVTKYFEGVPTPLGAILLWVLYLIFAYGVISNPYIFGELVIAIAWSLNSKIKIRHP' A
#
# COMPACT_ATOMS: atom_id res chain seq x y z
N PHE A 1 7.99 -1.68 -9.23
CA PHE A 1 9.16 -1.08 -9.90
C PHE A 1 8.62 -0.22 -11.03
N ASN A 2 8.63 1.11 -10.88
CA ASN A 2 8.16 2.04 -11.91
C ASN A 2 9.38 2.48 -12.72
N MET A 3 9.69 1.79 -13.82
CA MET A 3 10.90 2.03 -14.64
C MET A 3 10.73 3.24 -15.58
N LYS A 4 10.43 4.39 -14.98
CA LYS A 4 10.49 5.73 -15.59
C LYS A 4 11.07 6.73 -14.58
N SER A 5 12.04 6.29 -13.78
CA SER A 5 12.85 7.21 -12.98
C SER A 5 13.89 7.81 -13.91
N GLU A 6 13.56 8.93 -14.56
CA GLU A 6 14.58 9.80 -15.10
C GLU A 6 15.39 10.35 -13.92
N GLU A 7 16.66 9.97 -13.89
CA GLU A 7 17.67 10.41 -12.94
C GLU A 7 17.79 11.95 -12.98
N GLY A 8 17.12 12.67 -12.08
CA GLY A 8 17.33 14.11 -11.95
C GLY A 8 16.12 14.95 -11.56
N THR A 9 14.89 14.44 -11.65
CA THR A 9 13.73 15.11 -11.05
C THR A 9 13.21 14.24 -9.92
N VAL A 10 13.46 14.68 -8.68
CA VAL A 10 12.82 14.13 -7.49
C VAL A 10 11.31 14.35 -7.68
N THR A 11 10.62 13.37 -8.25
CA THR A 11 9.16 13.37 -8.35
C THR A 11 8.63 13.31 -6.92
N LYS A 12 8.44 14.48 -6.34
CA LYS A 12 8.09 14.76 -4.93
C LYS A 12 6.72 14.23 -4.51
N TYR A 13 6.05 13.44 -5.35
CA TYR A 13 4.71 12.96 -5.11
C TYR A 13 4.60 11.52 -5.63
N PHE A 14 4.43 10.58 -4.71
CA PHE A 14 3.89 9.28 -5.04
C PHE A 14 2.36 9.43 -5.07
N GLU A 15 1.73 9.25 -6.23
CA GLU A 15 0.28 9.08 -6.30
C GLU A 15 -0.05 7.67 -5.79
N GLY A 16 -0.57 7.59 -4.55
CA GLY A 16 -0.88 6.33 -3.88
C GLY A 16 0.32 5.61 -3.28
N VAL A 17 0.07 4.49 -2.60
CA VAL A 17 1.13 3.65 -2.05
C VAL A 17 1.98 3.12 -3.22
N PRO A 18 3.29 3.43 -3.28
CA PRO A 18 4.13 3.00 -4.39
C PRO A 18 4.10 1.47 -4.49
N THR A 19 4.05 0.94 -5.71
CA THR A 19 3.89 -0.51 -5.97
C THR A 19 4.79 -1.41 -5.11
N PRO A 20 6.08 -1.07 -4.83
CA PRO A 20 6.91 -1.84 -3.91
C PRO A 20 6.38 -1.86 -2.46
N LEU A 21 5.90 -0.72 -1.94
CA LEU A 21 5.32 -0.62 -0.61
C LEU A 21 3.98 -1.37 -0.52
N GLY A 22 3.20 -1.36 -1.61
CA GLY A 22 1.97 -2.13 -1.69
C GLY A 22 2.18 -3.64 -1.61
N ALA A 23 3.22 -4.14 -2.26
CA ALA A 23 3.61 -5.54 -2.16
C ALA A 23 4.01 -5.92 -0.73
N ILE A 24 4.71 -5.04 -0.01
CA ILE A 24 5.08 -5.26 1.40
C ILE A 24 3.83 -5.31 2.29
N LEU A 25 2.86 -4.40 2.11
CA LEU A 25 1.61 -4.40 2.88
C LEU A 25 0.80 -5.68 2.67
N LEU A 26 0.66 -6.12 1.41
CA LEU A 26 -0.03 -7.37 1.10
C LEU A 26 0.72 -8.59 1.64
N TRP A 27 2.05 -8.55 1.65
CA TRP A 27 2.88 -9.62 2.21
C TRP A 27 2.71 -9.73 3.73
N VAL A 28 2.69 -8.60 4.45
CA VAL A 28 2.41 -8.59 5.90
C VAL A 28 1.00 -9.10 6.19
N LEU A 29 0.01 -8.67 5.41
CA LEU A 29 -1.37 -9.14 5.53
C LEU A 29 -1.46 -10.66 5.33
N TYR A 30 -0.73 -11.19 4.34
CA TYR A 30 -0.62 -12.63 4.11
C TYR A 30 -0.02 -13.36 5.32
N LEU A 31 1.03 -12.84 5.95
CA LEU A 31 1.61 -13.46 7.14
C LEU A 31 0.63 -13.47 8.32
N ILE A 32 -0.06 -12.36 8.55
CA ILE A 32 -1.10 -12.26 9.59
C ILE A 32 -2.17 -13.34 9.39
N PHE A 33 -2.59 -13.55 8.15
CA PHE A 33 -3.54 -14.61 7.79
C PHE A 33 -2.94 -16.02 7.97
N ALA A 34 -1.74 -16.26 7.44
CA ALA A 34 -1.10 -17.57 7.43
C ALA A 34 -0.80 -18.12 8.83
N TYR A 35 -0.47 -17.24 9.77
CA TYR A 35 -0.21 -17.62 11.16
C TYR A 35 -1.47 -17.56 12.05
N GLY A 36 -2.65 -17.27 11.48
CA GLY A 36 -3.90 -17.22 12.23
C GLY A 36 -3.91 -16.16 13.32
N VAL A 37 -3.13 -15.07 13.16
CA VAL A 37 -3.02 -13.99 14.15
C VAL A 37 -4.36 -13.27 14.31
N ILE A 38 -5.13 -13.17 13.22
CA ILE A 38 -6.49 -12.62 13.22
C ILE A 38 -7.45 -13.72 12.76
N SER A 39 -8.24 -14.24 13.69
CA SER A 39 -9.26 -15.26 13.40
C SER A 39 -10.62 -14.66 13.03
N ASN A 40 -10.83 -13.37 13.32
CA ASN A 40 -12.10 -12.70 13.02
C ASN A 40 -12.13 -12.24 11.55
N PRO A 41 -13.02 -12.79 10.71
CA PRO A 41 -13.07 -12.47 9.28
C PRO A 41 -13.49 -11.01 9.01
N TYR A 42 -14.25 -10.38 9.89
CA TYR A 42 -14.65 -8.98 9.73
C TYR A 42 -13.46 -8.03 9.91
N ILE A 43 -12.63 -8.28 10.93
CA ILE A 43 -11.40 -7.50 11.17
C ILE A 43 -10.41 -7.66 10.00
N PHE A 44 -10.28 -8.90 9.52
CA PHE A 44 -9.43 -9.16 8.35
C PHE A 44 -9.95 -8.45 7.10
N GLY A 45 -11.28 -8.44 6.90
CA GLY A 45 -11.93 -7.71 5.81
C GLY A 45 -11.68 -6.20 5.85
N GLU A 46 -11.76 -5.57 7.03
CA GLU A 46 -11.46 -4.14 7.17
C GLU A 46 -10.01 -3.80 6.80
N LEU A 47 -9.04 -4.64 7.19
CA LEU A 47 -7.64 -4.50 6.80
C LEU A 47 -7.43 -4.62 5.28
N VAL A 48 -8.09 -5.58 4.64
CA VAL A 48 -8.06 -5.75 3.18
C VAL A 48 -8.60 -4.49 2.49
N ILE A 49 -9.74 -3.98 2.95
CA ILE A 49 -10.37 -2.77 2.38
C ILE A 49 -9.47 -1.55 2.58
N ALA A 50 -8.87 -1.38 3.76
CA ALA A 50 -7.95 -0.28 4.05
C ALA A 50 -6.72 -0.31 3.13
N ILE A 51 -6.12 -1.50 2.92
CA ILE A 51 -4.97 -1.66 2.03
C ILE A 51 -5.38 -1.41 0.57
N ALA A 52 -6.50 -1.97 0.12
CA ALA A 52 -7.02 -1.75 -1.24
C ALA A 52 -7.32 -0.27 -1.49
N TRP A 53 -7.92 0.43 -0.52
CA TRP A 53 -8.15 1.85 -0.60
C TRP A 53 -6.84 2.63 -0.66
N SER A 54 -5.86 2.30 0.18
CA SER A 54 -4.54 2.92 0.21
C SER A 54 -3.77 2.76 -1.12
N LEU A 55 -3.87 1.59 -1.75
CA LEU A 55 -3.30 1.30 -3.07
C LEU A 55 -4.00 2.04 -4.21
N ASN A 56 -5.32 2.23 -4.10
CA ASN A 56 -6.12 2.92 -5.11
C ASN A 56 -6.19 4.44 -4.88
N SER A 57 -5.77 4.93 -3.72
CA SER A 57 -5.92 6.34 -3.38
C SER A 57 -4.87 7.15 -4.15
N LYS A 58 -5.31 8.04 -5.04
CA LYS A 58 -4.46 9.13 -5.54
C LYS A 58 -4.40 10.25 -4.51
N ILE A 59 -4.08 9.94 -3.24
CA ILE A 59 -3.98 10.97 -2.19
C ILE A 59 -2.80 11.89 -2.54
N LYS A 60 -3.13 13.03 -3.14
CA LYS A 60 -2.19 14.11 -3.43
C LYS A 60 -2.02 14.94 -2.16
N ILE A 61 -0.99 14.64 -1.38
CA ILE A 61 -0.61 15.47 -0.24
C ILE A 61 0.07 16.73 -0.79
N ARG A 62 -0.57 17.90 -0.62
CA ARG A 62 -0.05 19.20 -1.07
C ARG A 62 0.89 19.77 -0.01
N HIS A 63 2.13 20.10 -0.39
CA HIS A 63 3.07 20.83 0.47
C HIS A 63 2.96 22.35 0.18
N PRO A 64 3.16 23.25 1.17
CA PRO A 64 3.45 24.67 0.92
C PRO A 64 4.74 24.92 0.12
#